data_AF-A0A645DDS0-F1
#
_entry.id   AF-A0A645DDS0-F1
#
_cell.length_a   1.000
_cell.length_b   1.000
_cell.length_c   1.000
_cell.angle_alpha   90.00
_cell.angle_beta   90.00
_cell.angle_gamma   90.00
#
_symmetry.space_group_name_H-M   'P 1'
#
loop_
_entity.id
_entity.type
_entity.pdbx_description
1 polymer ?
#
loop_
_entity_poly.entity_id
_entity_poly.type
_entity_poly.pdbx_seq_one_letter_code
_entity_poly.pdbx_strand_id
1 'polypeptide(L)' 'MLDFNGDGKLSRKEVAIVPRLYSAFDDADTNKDNYVTLEEVRAYTIKYRAAREKAKAEAAAQERKQASAANTPATSK' A
#
# COMPACT_ATOMS: atom_id res chain seq x y z
N MET A 1 -2.59 12.31 19.27
CA MET A 1 -1.30 11.68 18.91
C MET A 1 -1.51 10.18 19.08
N LEU A 2 -1.08 9.35 18.13
CA LEU A 2 -1.18 7.88 18.28
C LEU A 2 -0.02 7.30 19.10
N ASP A 3 1.05 8.07 19.24
CA ASP A 3 2.15 7.87 20.18
C ASP A 3 1.68 8.38 21.55
N PHE A 4 1.44 7.45 22.48
CA PHE A 4 0.90 7.73 23.81
C PHE A 4 2.00 7.92 24.85
N ASN A 5 3.15 7.26 24.68
CA ASN A 5 4.29 7.35 25.59
C ASN A 5 5.27 8.50 25.23
N GLY A 6 5.11 9.12 24.06
CA GLY A 6 5.89 10.26 23.58
C GLY A 6 7.31 9.89 23.18
N ASP A 7 7.57 8.65 22.79
CA ASP A 7 8.92 8.18 22.44
C ASP A 7 9.27 8.39 20.95
N GLY A 8 8.33 8.88 20.15
CA GLY A 8 8.50 9.18 18.73
C GLY A 8 8.37 7.95 17.81
N LYS A 9 7.94 6.81 18.34
CA LYS A 9 7.66 5.58 17.59
C LYS A 9 6.29 5.03 18.01
N LEU A 10 5.77 4.09 17.22
CA LEU A 10 4.50 3.44 17.51
C LEU A 10 4.75 2.00 17.89
N SER A 11 4.32 1.61 19.08
CA SER A 11 4.32 0.22 19.52
C SER A 11 3.07 -0.51 19.05
N ARG A 12 3.14 -1.85 19.03
CA ARG A 12 2.00 -2.71 18.70
C ARG A 12 0.75 -2.43 19.56
N LYS A 13 0.93 -2.03 20.81
CA LYS A 13 -0.18 -1.71 21.74
C LYS A 13 -0.88 -0.42 21.35
N GLU A 14 -0.12 0.57 20.88
CA GLU A 14 -0.64 1.88 20.51
C GLU A 14 -1.39 1.83 19.19
N VAL A 15 -0.92 1.03 18.23
CA VAL A 15 -1.65 0.81 16.97
C VAL A 15 -2.81 -0.19 17.10
N ALA A 16 -2.86 -1.00 18.16
CA ALA A 16 -3.92 -1.99 18.36
C ALA A 16 -5.32 -1.36 18.48
N ILE A 17 -5.40 -0.10 18.89
CA ILE A 17 -6.67 0.64 18.97
C ILE A 17 -7.22 1.01 17.58
N VAL A 18 -6.37 0.96 16.55
CA VAL A 18 -6.74 1.25 15.16
C VAL A 18 -6.53 -0.01 14.31
N PRO A 19 -7.60 -0.77 14.01
CA PRO A 19 -7.48 -2.06 13.31
C PRO A 19 -6.70 -1.98 11.99
N ARG A 20 -6.86 -0.88 11.24
CA ARG A 20 -6.12 -0.66 9.99
C ARG A 20 -4.63 -0.50 10.19
N LEU A 21 -4.20 0.16 11.27
CA LEU A 21 -2.78 0.33 11.58
C LEU A 21 -2.20 -0.95 12.15
N TYR A 22 -2.97 -1.67 12.98
CA TYR A 22 -2.57 -2.98 13.49
C TYR A 22 -2.27 -3.97 12.36
N SER A 23 -3.13 -4.06 11.34
CA SER A 23 -2.87 -4.94 10.18
C SER A 23 -1.67 -4.51 9.35
N ALA A 24 -1.38 -3.21 9.27
CA ALA A 24 -0.24 -2.68 8.53
C ALA A 24 1.06 -2.66 9.36
N PHE A 25 0.98 -2.95 10.66
CA PHE A 25 2.12 -2.87 11.57
C PHE A 25 3.21 -3.85 11.17
N ASP A 26 2.85 -5.11 10.94
CA ASP A 26 3.80 -6.17 10.58
C ASP A 26 4.47 -5.93 9.23
N ASP A 27 3.79 -5.22 8.34
CA ASP A 27 4.32 -4.83 7.04
C ASP A 27 5.28 -3.62 7.14
N ALA A 28 5.05 -2.74 8.12
CA ALA A 28 5.85 -1.53 8.35
C ALA A 28 7.06 -1.78 9.27
N ASP A 29 6.95 -2.69 10.24
CA ASP A 29 8.01 -3.13 11.17
C ASP A 29 9.01 -4.03 10.42
N THR A 30 9.88 -3.40 9.65
CA THR A 30 10.83 -4.10 8.78
C THR A 30 11.98 -4.74 9.56
N ASN A 31 12.36 -4.15 10.70
CA ASN A 31 13.44 -4.65 11.55
C ASN A 31 12.95 -5.66 12.62
N LYS A 32 11.63 -5.81 12.77
CA LYS A 32 10.95 -6.73 13.71
C LYS A 32 11.27 -6.43 15.17
N ASP A 33 11.43 -5.16 15.51
CA ASP A 33 11.73 -4.75 16.89
C ASP A 33 10.46 -4.53 17.74
N ASN A 34 9.27 -4.76 17.16
CA ASN A 34 7.94 -4.48 17.75
C ASN A 34 7.61 -2.99 17.91
N TYR A 35 8.33 -2.12 17.20
CA TYR A 35 8.04 -0.72 17.04
C TYR A 35 8.04 -0.35 15.56
N VAL A 36 7.32 0.72 15.24
CA VAL A 36 7.34 1.33 13.93
C VAL A 36 7.78 2.76 14.10
N THR A 37 8.95 3.07 13.58
CA THR A 37 9.50 4.42 13.56
C THR A 37 8.91 5.23 12.41
N LEU A 38 8.98 6.57 12.51
CA LEU A 38 8.58 7.44 11.41
C LEU A 38 9.38 7.17 10.11
N GLU A 39 10.64 6.76 10.26
CA GLU A 39 11.52 6.41 9.15
C GLU A 39 11.05 5.14 8.43
N GLU A 40 10.63 4.12 9.17
CA GLU A 40 10.06 2.91 8.60
C GLU A 40 8.73 3.16 7.91
N VAL A 41 7.85 3.99 8.49
CA VAL A 41 6.61 4.41 7.81
C VAL A 41 6.92 5.13 6.48
N ARG A 42 7.92 6.00 6.47
CA ARG A 42 8.35 6.72 5.26
C ARG A 42 8.92 5.75 4.22
N ALA A 43 9.80 4.84 4.61
CA ALA A 43 10.37 3.83 3.73
C ALA A 43 9.27 2.94 3.13
N TYR A 44 8.33 2.50 3.97
CA TYR A 44 7.17 1.71 3.59
C TYR A 44 6.31 2.47 2.57
N THR A 45 5.91 3.70 2.87
CA THR A 45 5.07 4.50 1.96
C THR A 45 5.74 4.80 0.62
N ILE A 46 7.06 5.04 0.59
CA ILE A 46 7.80 5.24 -0.67
C ILE A 46 7.78 3.96 -1.51
N LYS A 47 8.10 2.81 -0.91
CA LYS A 47 8.13 1.51 -1.59
C LYS A 47 6.76 1.14 -2.15
N TYR A 48 5.71 1.31 -1.35
CA TYR A 48 4.35 0.93 -1.74
C TYR A 48 3.71 1.92 -2.73
N ARG A 49 4.05 3.21 -2.69
CA ARG A 49 3.60 4.17 -3.71
C ARG A 49 4.19 3.84 -5.08
N ALA A 50 5.49 3.56 -5.15
CA ALA A 50 6.13 3.17 -6.41
C ALA A 50 5.52 1.88 -6.99
N ALA A 51 5.27 0.89 -6.14
CA ALA A 51 4.64 -0.36 -6.56
C ALA A 51 3.18 -0.17 -7.03
N ARG A 52 2.39 0.65 -6.32
CA ARG A 52 0.99 0.95 -6.66
C ARG A 52 0.87 1.75 -7.95
N GLU A 53 1.72 2.73 -8.18
CA GLU A 53 1.72 3.52 -9.43
C GLU A 53 2.00 2.63 -10.64
N LYS A 54 3.00 1.73 -10.53
CA LYS A 54 3.32 0.79 -11.60
C LYS A 54 2.16 -0.18 -11.87
N ALA A 55 1.59 -0.77 -10.82
CA ALA A 55 0.43 -1.66 -10.94
C ALA A 55 -0.80 -0.95 -11.52
N LYS A 56 -1.03 0.31 -11.17
CA LYS A 56 -2.15 1.10 -11.69
C LYS A 56 -1.95 1.47 -13.16
N ALA A 57 -0.72 1.78 -13.57
CA ALA A 57 -0.39 2.03 -14.97
C ALA A 57 -0.53 0.77 -15.83
N GLU A 58 -0.08 -0.39 -15.33
CA GLU A 58 -0.23 -1.68 -16.00
C GLU A 58 -1.70 -2.12 -16.10
N ALA A 59 -2.49 -1.94 -15.02
CA ALA A 59 -3.93 -2.21 -15.04
C ALA A 59 -4.67 -1.30 -16.03
N ALA A 60 -4.37 0.00 -16.04
CA ALA A 60 -4.96 0.94 -17.01
C ALA A 60 -4.58 0.61 -18.46
N ALA A 61 -3.35 0.10 -18.69
CA ALA A 61 -2.91 -0.34 -20.01
C ALA A 61 -3.60 -1.64 -20.44
N GLN A 62 -3.82 -2.59 -19.53
CA GLN A 62 -4.57 -3.83 -19.80
C GLN A 62 -6.04 -3.54 -20.09
N GLU A 63 -6.66 -2.65 -19.31
CA GLU A 63 -8.06 -2.25 -19.49
C GLU A 63 -8.28 -1.55 -20.85
N ARG A 64 -7.36 -0.67 -21.26
CA ARG A 64 -7.37 -0.08 -22.62
C ARG A 64 -7.23 -1.13 -23.72
N LYS A 65 -6.36 -2.13 -23.54
CA LYS A 65 -6.20 -3.22 -24.52
C LYS A 65 -7.46 -4.08 -24.63
N GLN A 66 -8.08 -4.44 -23.51
CA GLN A 66 -9.33 -5.22 -23.50
C GLN A 66 -10.52 -4.46 -24.10
N ALA A 67 -10.64 -3.16 -23.83
CA ALA A 67 -11.67 -2.30 -24.43
C ALA A 67 -11.54 -2.21 -25.97
N SER A 68 -10.29 -2.22 -26.49
CA SER A 68 -10.06 -2.19 -27.95
C SER A 68 -10.36 -3.52 -28.64
N ALA A 69 -10.20 -4.66 -27.96
CA ALA A 69 -10.50 -5.98 -28.51
C ALA A 69 -12.01 -6.27 -28.55
N ALA A 70 -12.78 -5.79 -27.56
CA ALA A 70 -14.22 -6.01 -27.48
C ALA A 70 -15.06 -5.19 -28.49
N ASN A 71 -14.47 -4.17 -29.13
CA ASN A 71 -15.17 -3.26 -30.07
C ASN A 71 -14.91 -3.55 -31.55
N THR A 72 -14.40 -4.74 -31.91
CA THR A 72 -14.27 -5.10 -33.34
C THR A 72 -15.63 -5.62 -33.84
N PRO A 73 -16.34 -4.92 -34.73
CA PRO A 73 -17.51 -5.50 -35.39
C PRO A 73 -16.98 -6.63 -36.28
N ALA A 74 -17.47 -7.84 -36.08
CA ALA A 74 -17.27 -8.93 -37.03
C ALA A 74 -17.94 -8.52 -38.36
N THR A 75 -17.18 -7.90 -39.26
CA THR A 75 -17.66 -7.53 -40.59
C THR A 75 -17.85 -8.81 -41.39
N SER A 76 -19.10 -9.24 -41.44
CA SER A 76 -19.62 -10.31 -42.28
C SER A 76 -19.73 -9.80 -43.73
N LYS A 77 -19.00 -10.39 -44.68
CA LYS A 77 -19.47 -10.69 -46.04
C LYS A 77 -18.50 -11.55 -46.82
#